data_AF-A0A432NGA7-F1
#
_entry.id   AF-A0A432NGA7-F1
#
_cell.length_a   1.000
_cell.length_b   1.000
_cell.length_c   1.000
_cell.angle_alpha   90.00
_cell.angle_beta   90.00
_cell.angle_gamma   90.00
#
_symmetry.space_group_name_H-M   'P 1'
#
loop_
_entity.id
_entity.type
_entity.pdbx_description
1 polymer ?
#
loop_
_entity_poly.entity_id
_entity_poly.type
_entity_poly.pdbx_seq_one_letter_code
_entity_poly.pdbx_strand_id
1 'polypeptide(L)' 'MQMARKPRKYHTLLALIDGRWGIQFGAYERGDVMAERAAYIENGEAKAKELKVITTGDTQAEINAAVAKLNGEG' A
#
# COMPACT_ATOMS: atom_id res chain seq x y z
N MET A 1 29.63 4.66 12.72
CA MET A 1 29.33 3.81 11.55
C MET A 1 27.82 3.58 11.53
N GLN A 2 27.08 4.32 10.70
CA GLN A 2 25.64 4.08 10.58
C GLN A 2 25.45 2.74 9.87
N MET A 3 25.01 1.72 10.60
CA MET A 3 24.59 0.46 10.01
C MET A 3 23.49 0.80 9.01
N ALA A 4 23.74 0.62 7.72
CA ALA A 4 22.72 0.73 6.68
C ALA A 4 21.62 -0.29 7.04
N ARG A 5 20.56 0.20 7.70
CA ARG A 5 19.39 -0.62 8.02
C ARG A 5 18.85 -1.08 6.67
N LYS A 6 18.87 -2.39 6.44
CA LYS A 6 18.22 -3.00 5.28
C LYS A 6 16.84 -2.37 5.17
N PRO A 7 16.44 -1.79 4.01
CA PRO A 7 15.14 -1.15 3.88
C PRO A 7 14.10 -2.18 4.34
N ARG A 8 13.37 -1.84 5.41
CA ARG A 8 12.40 -2.79 5.93
C ARG A 8 11.29 -2.86 4.91
N LYS A 9 10.85 -4.08 4.61
CA LYS A 9 9.69 -4.26 3.74
C LYS A 9 8.53 -3.50 4.37
N TYR A 10 7.96 -2.59 3.60
CA TYR A 10 6.79 -1.84 3.99
C TYR A 10 5.65 -2.26 3.08
N HIS A 11 4.55 -2.66 3.69
CA HIS A 11 3.36 -3.08 2.99
C HIS A 11 2.38 -1.92 2.98
N THR A 12 1.86 -1.58 1.80
CA THR A 12 0.93 -0.46 1.64
C THR A 12 -0.36 -0.98 1.01
N LEU A 13 -1.48 -0.72 1.67
CA LEU A 13 -2.82 -0.90 1.12
C LEU A 13 -3.18 0.29 0.25
N LEU A 14 -3.57 -0.01 -0.98
CA LEU A 14 -4.10 0.91 -1.95
C LEU A 14 -5.59 0.61 -2.16
N ALA A 15 -6.38 1.66 -2.27
CA ALA A 15 -7.76 1.58 -2.74
C ALA A 15 -7.89 2.27 -4.10
N LEU A 16 -8.68 1.68 -4.99
CA LEU A 16 -9.05 2.24 -6.27
C LEU A 16 -10.22 3.20 -6.05
N ILE A 17 -9.94 4.49 -6.13
CA ILE A 17 -10.91 5.57 -5.92
C ILE A 17 -10.94 6.38 -7.23
N ASP A 18 -12.12 6.52 -7.83
CA ASP A 18 -12.30 7.25 -9.10
C ASP A 18 -11.34 6.80 -10.23
N GLY A 19 -11.04 5.49 -10.28
CA GLY A 19 -10.16 4.91 -11.29
C GLY A 19 -8.66 5.10 -11.04
N ARG A 20 -8.26 5.63 -9.88
CA ARG A 20 -6.86 5.79 -9.47
C ARG A 20 -6.56 5.06 -8.17
N TRP A 21 -5.39 4.44 -8.10
CA TRP A 21 -4.88 3.84 -6.87
C TRP A 21 -4.43 4.94 -5.92
N GLY A 22 -5.09 5.04 -4.77
CA GLY A 22 -4.74 5.91 -3.66
C GLY A 22 -4.23 5.10 -2.47
N ILE A 23 -3.26 5.64 -1.75
CA ILE A 23 -2.71 5.03 -0.53
C ILE A 23 -3.73 5.20 0.60
N GLN A 24 -4.07 4.11 1.30
CA GLN A 24 -5.01 4.12 2.43
C GLN A 24 -4.31 3.81 3.75
N PHE A 25 -3.51 2.75 3.77
CA PHE A 25 -2.88 2.26 4.99
C PHE A 25 -1.48 1.71 4.68
N GLY A 26 -0.58 1.76 5.65
CA GLY A 26 0.74 1.19 5.51
C GLY A 26 1.24 0.63 6.83
N ALA A 27 1.87 -0.54 6.78
CA ALA A 27 2.49 -1.15 7.95
C ALA A 27 3.70 -2.00 7.55
N TYR A 28 4.59 -2.21 8.51
CA TYR A 28 5.72 -3.12 8.35
C TYR A 28 5.28 -4.59 8.35
N GLU A 29 4.20 -4.90 9.07
CA GLU A 29 3.65 -6.25 9.09
C GLU A 29 2.56 -6.41 8.04
N ARG A 30 2.68 -7.46 7.23
CA ARG A 30 1.66 -7.79 6.22
C ARG A 30 0.31 -8.14 6.87
N GLY A 31 0.33 -8.67 8.10
CA GLY A 31 -0.87 -9.05 8.85
C GLY A 31 -1.81 -7.86 9.05
N ASP A 32 -1.28 -6.74 9.54
CA ASP A 32 -2.06 -5.51 9.77
C ASP A 32 -2.69 -4.99 8.48
N VAL A 33 -1.92 -4.95 7.40
CA VAL A 33 -2.41 -4.48 6.09
C VAL A 33 -3.51 -5.39 5.53
N MET A 34 -3.42 -6.70 5.77
CA MET A 34 -4.44 -7.66 5.35
C MET A 34 -5.69 -7.61 6.22
N ALA A 35 -5.54 -7.35 7.53
CA ALA A 35 -6.65 -7.12 8.44
C ALA A 35 -7.43 -5.87 8.04
N GLU A 36 -6.72 -4.77 7.75
CA GLU A 36 -7.32 -3.53 7.26
C GLU A 36 -8.05 -3.77 5.93
N ARG A 37 -7.39 -4.47 4.98
CA ARG A 37 -8.03 -4.86 3.71
C ARG A 37 -9.31 -5.67 3.93
N ALA A 38 -9.35 -6.56 4.93
CA ALA A 38 -10.53 -7.33 5.25
C ALA A 38 -11.63 -6.43 5.81
N ALA A 39 -11.31 -5.52 6.74
CA ALA A 39 -12.24 -4.55 7.29
C ALA A 39 -12.90 -3.69 6.21
N TYR A 40 -12.14 -3.17 5.23
CA TYR A 40 -12.72 -2.42 4.09
C TYR A 40 -13.74 -3.24 3.28
N ILE A 41 -13.52 -4.56 3.14
CA ILE A 41 -14.43 -5.46 2.42
C ILE A 41 -15.66 -5.78 3.28
N GLU A 42 -15.45 -6.07 4.56
CA GLU A 42 -16.51 -6.43 5.52
C GLU A 42 -17.45 -5.26 5.81
N ASN A 43 -16.92 -4.04 5.89
CA ASN A 43 -17.68 -2.81 6.05
C ASN A 43 -18.40 -2.37 4.77
N GLY A 44 -18.07 -2.98 3.62
CA GLY A 44 -18.61 -2.60 2.32
C GLY A 44 -18.05 -1.28 1.75
N GLU A 45 -16.92 -0.80 2.28
CA GLU A 45 -16.24 0.42 1.85
C GLU A 45 -15.55 0.25 0.50
N ALA A 46 -15.00 -0.94 0.22
CA ALA A 46 -14.38 -1.26 -1.06
C ALA A 46 -14.49 -2.74 -1.40
N LYS A 47 -14.56 -3.08 -2.69
CA LYS A 47 -14.53 -4.49 -3.13
C LYS A 47 -13.11 -5.01 -3.11
N ALA A 48 -12.96 -6.33 -2.96
CA ALA A 48 -11.66 -7.02 -3.02
C ALA A 48 -10.82 -6.69 -4.27
N LYS A 49 -11.48 -6.37 -5.40
CA LYS A 49 -10.85 -5.96 -6.68
C LYS A 49 -10.40 -4.50 -6.71
N GLU A 50 -10.99 -3.67 -5.86
CA GLU A 50 -10.68 -2.24 -5.69
C GLU A 50 -9.62 -2.04 -4.61
N LEU A 51 -9.10 -3.11 -4.00
CA LEU A 51 -8.05 -3.06 -2.99
C LEU A 51 -6.81 -3.81 -3.47
N LYS A 52 -5.65 -3.19 -3.33
CA LYS A 52 -4.37 -3.78 -3.74
C LYS A 52 -3.30 -3.53 -2.68
N VAL A 53 -2.58 -4.57 -2.30
CA VAL A 53 -1.43 -4.44 -1.39
C VAL A 53 -0.15 -4.47 -2.19
N ILE A 54 0.67 -3.44 -2.06
CA ILE A 54 2.02 -3.40 -2.62
C ILE A 54 3.05 -3.56 -1.50
N THR A 55 4.25 -4.00 -1.87
CA THR A 55 5.39 -4.06 -0.96
C THR A 55 6.52 -3.25 -1.55
N THR A 56 7.00 -2.26 -0.79
CA THR A 56 8.04 -1.31 -1.19
C THR A 56 9.07 -1.17 -0.07
N GLY A 57 10.04 -0.28 -0.24
CA GLY A 57 10.78 0.26 0.90
C GLY A 57 9.88 1.13 1.80
N ASP A 58 10.43 1.54 2.95
CA ASP A 58 9.72 2.34 3.96
C ASP A 58 9.73 3.85 3.69
N THR A 59 10.31 4.28 2.56
CA THR A 59 10.31 5.70 2.21
C THR A 59 9.05 6.08 1.43
N GLN A 60 8.49 7.25 1.75
CA GLN A 60 7.31 7.77 1.05
C GLN A 60 7.56 7.95 -0.45
N ALA A 61 8.80 8.28 -0.85
CA ALA A 61 9.18 8.44 -2.25
C ALA A 61 9.05 7.13 -3.03
N GLU A 62 9.50 6.00 -2.47
CA GLU A 62 9.37 4.69 -3.11
C GLU A 62 7.91 4.25 -3.22
N ILE A 63 7.10 4.49 -2.17
CA ILE A 63 5.68 4.19 -2.18
C ILE A 63 4.98 5.02 -3.26
N ASN A 64 5.21 6.33 -3.29
CA ASN A 64 4.62 7.23 -4.28
C ASN A 64 5.04 6.85 -5.71
N ALA A 65 6.31 6.52 -5.94
CA ALA A 65 6.78 6.07 -7.25
C ALA A 65 6.10 4.75 -7.68
N ALA A 66 5.91 3.81 -6.76
CA ALA A 66 5.21 2.56 -7.03
C ALA A 66 3.73 2.79 -7.37
N VAL A 67 3.07 3.71 -6.66
CA VAL A 67 1.66 4.08 -6.90
C VAL A 67 1.50 4.85 -8.22
N ALA A 68 2.37 5.83 -8.49
CA ALA A 68 2.38 6.57 -9.76
C ALA A 68 2.53 5.62 -10.96
N LYS A 69 3.44 4.63 -10.85
CA LYS A 69 3.60 3.60 -11.88
C LYS A 69 2.34 2.75 -12.06
N LEU A 70 1.61 2.45 -10.99
CA LEU A 70 0.33 1.73 -11.07
C LEU A 70 -0.79 2.57 -11.72
N ASN A 71 -0.73 3.89 -11.58
CA ASN A 71 -1.67 4.83 -12.21
C ASN A 71 -1.29 5.20 -13.65
N GLY A 72 -0.11 4.80 -14.13
CA GLY A 72 0.40 5.19 -15.44
C GLY A 72 0.94 6.63 -15.49
N GLU A 73 1.31 7.19 -14.34
CA GLU A 73 1.85 8.55 -14.18
C GLU A 73 3.39 8.59 -14.17
N GLY A 74 4.05 7.52 -14.63
CA GLY A 74 5.50 7.32 -14.55
C GLY A 74 6.17 7.01 -15.88
#